data_AF-A0A933ZCY4-F1
#
_entry.id   AF-A0A933ZCY4-F1
#
_cell.length_a   1.000
_cell.length_b   1.000
_cell.length_c   1.000
_cell.angle_alpha   90.00
_cell.angle_beta   90.00
_cell.angle_gamma   90.00
#
_symmetry.space_group_name_H-M   'P 1'
#
loop_
_entity.id
_entity.type
_entity.pdbx_description
1 polymer ?
#
loop_
_entity_poly.entity_id
_entity_poly.type
_entity_poly.pdbx_seq_one_letter_code
_entity_poly.pdbx_strand_id
1 'polypeptide(L)'
;MSRHNGLVTLFLTALLLALVSFGCAAGGAQPRFPHTAHLKSGALTCTHCHAVAESTAVGSLHHPGYDLCKRCHSENVGPGLKYSFDPSHITSTNPDYDHVIFSHKGHLPRISGQCVRCHHVGPESESNPAILLPAMADCLQGCHQADYDRLRCTACHTPAKLAQLRPVTDVPHGKNYVRGHSADATRKQRLCQACHSESFCSDCHDTSIGLRVEQRRLDDIKGEYGHRADFVSRHAIEARSRPAACVRCHQPSSCDSCHVRNHVSANGKDASSPHRDKPGWLRDSGSADFHGRAARRQIIECAACHDQGPATNCIGCHKSGAIGGNPHPAGWHSNLSPSNTEMCQYCHTR
;
A
#
# COMPACT_ATOMS: atom_id res chain seq x y z
N MET A 1 -27.85 49.80 15.41
CA MET A 1 -27.83 48.44 14.80
C MET A 1 -27.28 48.49 13.36
N SER A 2 -26.01 48.88 13.14
CA SER A 2 -25.43 48.90 11.78
C SER A 2 -23.89 48.89 11.77
N ARG A 3 -23.27 47.96 12.51
CA ARG A 3 -21.79 47.79 12.50
C ARG A 3 -21.32 46.34 12.49
N HIS A 4 -22.22 45.35 12.50
CA HIS A 4 -21.84 43.92 12.52
C HIS A 4 -21.96 43.22 11.16
N ASN A 5 -22.62 43.82 10.17
CA ASN A 5 -22.79 43.20 8.84
C ASN A 5 -21.60 43.39 7.88
N GLY A 6 -20.69 44.33 8.16
CA GLY A 6 -19.53 44.62 7.29
C GLY A 6 -18.33 43.68 7.49
N LEU A 7 -18.12 43.17 8.70
CA LEU A 7 -17.00 42.27 9.01
C LEU A 7 -17.25 40.83 8.53
N VAL A 8 -18.51 40.37 8.59
CA VAL A 8 -18.89 39.03 8.11
C VAL A 8 -18.81 38.93 6.58
N THR A 9 -19.13 40.00 5.86
CA THR A 9 -19.04 40.05 4.39
C THR A 9 -17.61 40.12 3.88
N LEU A 10 -16.68 40.77 4.60
CA LEU A 10 -15.25 40.82 4.25
C LEU A 10 -14.52 39.48 4.49
N PHE A 11 -14.92 38.70 5.51
CA PHE A 11 -14.32 37.37 5.74
C PHE A 11 -14.83 36.31 4.74
N LEU A 12 -16.09 36.38 4.31
CA LEU A 12 -16.65 35.46 3.33
C LEU A 12 -16.08 35.67 1.92
N THR A 13 -15.78 36.91 1.52
CA THR A 13 -15.13 37.20 0.23
C THR A 13 -13.65 36.80 0.22
N ALA A 14 -12.93 36.99 1.33
CA ALA A 14 -11.55 36.54 1.47
C ALA A 14 -11.42 35.00 1.45
N LEU A 15 -12.38 34.27 2.05
CA LEU A 15 -12.40 32.80 2.02
C LEU A 15 -12.77 32.25 0.63
N LEU A 16 -13.65 32.92 -0.10
CA LEU A 16 -13.98 32.57 -1.49
C LEU A 16 -12.82 32.84 -2.47
N LEU A 17 -12.05 33.92 -2.29
CA LEU A 17 -10.83 34.18 -3.07
C LEU A 17 -9.68 33.19 -2.73
N ALA A 18 -9.57 32.75 -1.47
CA ALA A 18 -8.62 31.71 -1.08
C ALA A 18 -8.97 30.32 -1.64
N LEU A 19 -10.27 30.00 -1.79
CA LEU A 19 -10.74 28.73 -2.36
C LEU A 19 -10.62 28.68 -3.90
N VAL A 20 -10.67 29.82 -4.60
CA VAL A 20 -10.39 29.87 -6.05
C VAL A 20 -8.89 29.73 -6.36
N SER A 21 -8.02 30.03 -5.41
CA SER A 21 -6.57 29.95 -5.57
C SER A 21 -6.00 28.54 -5.34
N PHE A 22 -6.76 27.63 -4.75
CA PHE A 22 -6.31 26.28 -4.39
C PHE A 22 -6.83 25.17 -5.33
N GLY A 23 -7.49 25.56 -6.41
CA GLY A 23 -8.19 24.66 -7.33
C GLY A 23 -7.72 24.73 -8.78
N CYS A 24 -6.40 24.80 -9.03
CA CYS A 24 -5.84 24.59 -10.37
C CYS A 24 -4.35 24.18 -10.30
N ALA A 25 -4.00 23.21 -9.46
CA ALA A 25 -2.89 22.34 -9.79
C ALA A 25 -3.40 21.25 -10.74
N ALA A 26 -3.88 21.66 -11.92
CA ALA A 26 -3.98 20.74 -13.03
C ALA A 26 -2.54 20.36 -13.36
N GLY A 27 -2.11 19.16 -12.95
CA GLY A 27 -0.86 18.59 -13.41
C GLY A 27 -0.80 18.77 -14.91
N GLY A 28 0.17 19.57 -15.38
CA GLY A 28 0.28 19.94 -16.78
C GLY A 28 0.24 18.67 -17.62
N ALA A 29 -0.84 18.51 -18.38
CA ALA A 29 -0.92 17.42 -19.34
C ALA A 29 0.27 17.60 -20.28
N GLN A 30 1.19 16.62 -20.25
CA GLN A 30 2.31 16.56 -21.18
C GLN A 30 1.75 16.80 -22.60
N PRO A 31 2.31 17.74 -23.39
CA PRO A 31 1.88 17.94 -24.76
C PRO A 31 2.02 16.61 -25.51
N ARG A 32 0.90 16.06 -25.94
CA ARG A 32 0.85 14.75 -26.60
C ARG A 32 1.23 14.92 -28.06
N PHE A 33 2.15 14.10 -28.54
CA PHE A 33 2.57 14.10 -29.93
C PHE A 33 1.56 13.34 -30.82
N PRO A 34 0.92 13.97 -31.81
CA PRO A 34 -0.11 13.33 -32.63
C PRO A 34 0.51 12.55 -33.79
N HIS A 35 0.82 11.27 -33.57
CA HIS A 35 1.35 10.38 -34.61
C HIS A 35 0.41 10.26 -35.81
N THR A 36 -0.90 10.23 -35.58
CA THR A 36 -1.90 10.09 -36.66
C THR A 36 -1.84 11.28 -37.63
N ALA A 37 -1.66 12.50 -37.13
CA ALA A 37 -1.54 13.70 -37.96
C ALA A 37 -0.28 13.68 -38.84
N HIS A 38 0.84 13.22 -38.30
CA HIS A 38 2.12 13.16 -39.03
C HIS A 38 2.16 12.03 -40.07
N LEU A 39 1.45 10.91 -39.82
CA LEU A 39 1.42 9.76 -40.73
C LEU A 39 0.31 9.86 -41.79
N LYS A 40 -0.70 10.72 -41.61
CA LYS A 40 -1.91 10.79 -42.44
C LYS A 40 -1.65 10.97 -43.94
N SER A 41 -0.63 11.73 -44.32
CA SER A 41 -0.32 12.00 -45.73
C SER A 41 0.50 10.92 -46.41
N GLY A 42 1.04 9.94 -45.65
CA GLY A 42 2.00 8.95 -46.15
C GLY A 42 3.38 9.53 -46.49
N ALA A 43 3.59 10.84 -46.33
CA ALA A 43 4.86 11.50 -46.61
C ALA A 43 5.94 11.19 -45.56
N LEU A 44 5.53 10.85 -44.34
CA LEU A 44 6.42 10.43 -43.26
C LEU A 44 6.17 8.96 -42.92
N THR A 45 7.26 8.26 -42.63
CA THR A 45 7.24 6.89 -42.09
C THR A 45 7.86 6.89 -40.70
N CYS A 46 7.65 5.81 -39.94
CA CYS A 46 8.19 5.67 -38.58
C CYS A 46 9.71 5.94 -38.50
N THR A 47 10.47 5.48 -39.50
CA THR A 47 11.95 5.59 -39.54
C THR A 47 12.46 6.98 -39.91
N HIS A 48 11.59 7.88 -40.38
CA HIS A 48 11.99 9.29 -40.54
C HIS A 48 12.25 9.95 -39.19
N CYS A 49 11.58 9.46 -38.12
CA CYS A 49 11.71 9.99 -36.78
C CYS A 49 12.48 9.08 -35.83
N HIS A 50 12.20 7.77 -35.87
CA HIS A 50 12.76 6.80 -34.93
C HIS A 50 13.95 6.04 -35.53
N ALA A 51 15.14 6.29 -34.99
CA ALA A 51 16.38 5.61 -35.38
C ALA A 51 16.58 4.31 -34.56
N VAL A 52 15.83 3.26 -34.90
CA VAL A 52 15.79 2.00 -34.12
C VAL A 52 16.53 0.84 -34.77
N ALA A 53 17.00 0.98 -36.02
CA ALA A 53 17.50 -0.13 -36.83
C ALA A 53 18.64 -0.92 -36.15
N GLU A 54 19.54 -0.23 -35.46
CA GLU A 54 20.70 -0.82 -34.78
C GLU A 54 20.45 -1.07 -33.28
N SER A 55 19.23 -0.86 -32.79
CA SER A 55 18.91 -1.02 -31.37
C SER A 55 18.91 -2.48 -30.94
N THR A 56 19.71 -2.76 -29.91
CA THR A 56 19.87 -4.09 -29.29
C THR A 56 19.25 -4.22 -27.90
N ALA A 57 18.67 -3.15 -27.36
CA ALA A 57 18.09 -3.11 -26.02
C ALA A 57 16.83 -2.23 -25.98
N VAL A 58 15.98 -2.50 -24.98
CA VAL A 58 14.70 -1.80 -24.74
C VAL A 58 14.88 -0.44 -24.05
N GLY A 59 16.02 -0.23 -23.38
CA GLY A 59 16.23 0.87 -22.44
C GLY A 59 16.34 2.27 -23.03
N SER A 60 16.34 2.44 -24.35
CA SER A 60 16.23 3.75 -24.98
C SER A 60 14.91 3.83 -25.71
N LEU A 61 14.03 4.75 -25.29
CA LEU A 61 12.75 5.00 -25.96
C LEU A 61 12.89 5.59 -27.39
N HIS A 62 14.13 5.67 -27.92
CA HIS A 62 14.49 6.17 -29.26
C HIS A 62 13.69 7.41 -29.67
N HIS A 63 13.55 8.34 -28.72
CA HIS A 63 12.84 9.58 -28.95
C HIS A 63 13.62 10.44 -29.94
N PRO A 64 12.96 10.99 -30.96
CA PRO A 64 13.59 11.96 -31.85
C PRO A 64 14.06 13.18 -31.05
N GLY A 65 15.23 13.72 -31.38
CA GLY A 65 15.70 14.97 -30.79
C GLY A 65 14.96 16.18 -31.35
N TYR A 66 14.98 17.29 -30.61
CA TYR A 66 14.35 18.56 -30.99
C TYR A 66 14.71 19.05 -32.41
N ASP A 67 15.97 18.85 -32.82
CA ASP A 67 16.46 19.30 -34.13
C ASP A 67 15.75 18.64 -35.32
N LEU A 68 15.22 17.43 -35.15
CA LEU A 68 14.45 16.75 -36.18
C LEU A 68 13.12 17.46 -36.43
N CYS A 69 12.45 17.93 -35.39
CA CYS A 69 11.16 18.63 -35.52
C CYS A 69 11.29 19.97 -36.23
N LYS A 70 12.38 20.72 -35.95
CA LYS A 70 12.65 22.03 -36.57
C LYS A 70 12.81 21.97 -38.09
N ARG A 71 13.12 20.81 -38.67
CA ARG A 71 13.27 20.67 -40.13
C ARG A 71 11.97 20.93 -40.89
N CYS A 72 10.82 20.76 -40.25
CA CYS A 72 9.51 21.07 -40.82
C CYS A 72 8.77 22.17 -40.04
N HIS A 73 9.04 22.33 -38.74
CA HIS A 73 8.39 23.32 -37.88
C HIS A 73 9.28 24.55 -37.61
N SER A 74 9.79 25.20 -38.65
CA SER A 74 10.72 26.34 -38.54
C SER A 74 10.08 27.64 -38.04
N GLU A 75 8.80 27.89 -38.35
CA GLU A 75 8.12 29.16 -38.04
C GLU A 75 7.01 29.05 -36.99
N ASN A 76 6.55 27.82 -36.70
CA ASN A 76 5.49 27.54 -35.72
C ASN A 76 5.94 26.50 -34.70
N VAL A 77 6.94 26.88 -33.89
CA VAL A 77 7.30 26.15 -32.67
C VAL A 77 6.27 26.50 -31.61
N GLY A 78 5.09 25.88 -31.68
CA GLY A 78 4.05 26.07 -30.66
C GLY A 78 4.60 25.80 -29.25
N PRO A 79 4.04 26.38 -28.19
CA PRO A 79 4.53 26.21 -26.82
C PRO A 79 4.64 24.74 -26.39
N GLY A 80 3.84 23.84 -26.98
CA GLY A 80 3.94 22.40 -26.78
C GLY A 80 5.26 21.77 -27.24
N LEU A 81 5.93 22.29 -28.29
CA LEU A 81 7.21 21.75 -28.75
C LEU A 81 8.34 22.12 -27.77
N LYS A 82 8.36 23.36 -27.24
CA LYS A 82 9.37 23.77 -26.25
C LYS A 82 9.26 22.96 -24.95
N TYR A 83 8.04 22.64 -24.52
CA TYR A 83 7.79 21.85 -23.31
C TYR A 83 8.11 20.36 -23.49
N SER A 84 7.80 19.77 -24.66
CA SER A 84 8.01 18.33 -24.92
C SER A 84 9.49 17.91 -25.04
N PHE A 85 10.40 18.87 -25.21
CA PHE A 85 11.84 18.62 -25.36
C PHE A 85 12.68 19.18 -24.21
N ASP A 86 12.04 19.58 -23.10
CA ASP A 86 12.75 19.91 -21.87
C ASP A 86 13.41 18.64 -21.30
N PRO A 87 14.75 18.59 -21.18
CA PRO A 87 15.48 17.43 -20.68
C PRO A 87 15.06 16.97 -19.28
N SER A 88 14.48 17.86 -18.47
CA SER A 88 13.96 17.52 -17.14
C SER A 88 12.70 16.65 -17.19
N HIS A 89 12.04 16.58 -18.34
CA HIS A 89 10.82 15.79 -18.58
C HIS A 89 11.06 14.52 -19.42
N ILE A 90 12.26 14.35 -19.98
CA ILE A 90 12.62 13.16 -20.77
C ILE A 90 13.25 12.11 -19.84
N THR A 91 12.44 11.21 -19.30
CA THR A 91 12.97 9.98 -18.71
C THR A 91 13.28 9.00 -19.84
N SER A 92 14.56 8.65 -20.02
CA SER A 92 15.02 7.84 -21.16
C SER A 92 14.64 6.36 -21.05
N THR A 93 14.25 5.91 -19.85
CA THR A 93 13.91 4.54 -19.52
C THR A 93 12.44 4.42 -19.17
N ASN A 94 11.75 3.47 -19.80
CA ASN A 94 10.46 3.03 -19.28
C ASN A 94 10.71 1.93 -18.23
N PRO A 95 10.49 2.20 -16.93
CA PRO A 95 10.70 1.20 -15.88
C PRO A 95 9.85 -0.06 -16.07
N ASP A 96 8.72 0.04 -16.77
CA ASP A 96 7.84 -1.10 -17.06
C ASP A 96 8.48 -2.12 -18.01
N TYR A 97 9.58 -1.78 -18.68
CA TYR A 97 10.26 -2.66 -19.64
C TYR A 97 11.74 -2.95 -19.30
N ASP A 98 12.23 -2.51 -18.14
CA ASP A 98 13.62 -2.70 -17.71
C ASP A 98 14.03 -4.18 -17.58
N HIS A 99 13.04 -5.05 -17.50
CA HIS A 99 13.16 -6.49 -17.35
C HIS A 99 12.99 -7.25 -18.68
N VAL A 100 12.71 -6.58 -19.79
CA VAL A 100 12.49 -7.20 -21.10
C VAL A 100 13.79 -7.17 -21.92
N ILE A 101 14.17 -8.33 -22.44
CA ILE A 101 15.29 -8.53 -23.36
C ILE A 101 14.73 -8.48 -24.78
N PHE A 102 14.94 -7.36 -25.47
CA PHE A 102 14.47 -7.19 -26.84
C PHE A 102 15.40 -6.31 -27.68
N SER A 103 15.51 -6.66 -28.96
CA SER A 103 16.33 -5.97 -29.96
C SER A 103 15.51 -5.70 -31.22
N HIS A 104 15.37 -4.42 -31.59
CA HIS A 104 14.82 -4.03 -32.89
C HIS A 104 15.68 -4.57 -34.03
N LYS A 105 17.01 -4.48 -33.94
CA LYS A 105 17.95 -5.04 -34.93
C LYS A 105 17.67 -6.51 -35.24
N GLY A 106 17.37 -7.31 -34.21
CA GLY A 106 16.99 -8.70 -34.37
C GLY A 106 15.61 -8.90 -34.99
N HIS A 107 14.61 -8.08 -34.63
CA HIS A 107 13.23 -8.33 -35.05
C HIS A 107 12.86 -7.73 -36.41
N LEU A 108 13.42 -6.57 -36.78
CA LEU A 108 13.04 -5.85 -38.01
C LEU A 108 13.13 -6.70 -39.28
N PRO A 109 14.18 -7.52 -39.52
CA PRO A 109 14.23 -8.39 -40.70
C PRO A 109 13.15 -9.49 -40.67
N ARG A 110 12.76 -9.97 -39.49
CA ARG A 110 11.79 -11.06 -39.31
C ARG A 110 10.34 -10.61 -39.52
N ILE A 111 10.07 -9.33 -39.32
CA ILE A 111 8.74 -8.72 -39.50
C ILE A 111 8.66 -7.85 -40.76
N SER A 112 9.68 -7.87 -41.62
CA SER A 112 9.77 -7.03 -42.83
C SER A 112 9.55 -5.54 -42.52
N GLY A 113 10.02 -5.05 -41.37
CA GLY A 113 9.87 -3.66 -40.93
C GLY A 113 8.45 -3.22 -40.57
N GLN A 114 7.49 -4.14 -40.39
CA GLN A 114 6.11 -3.79 -40.03
C GLN A 114 5.95 -3.38 -38.55
N CYS A 115 6.28 -2.13 -38.22
CA CYS A 115 6.26 -1.61 -36.84
C CYS A 115 4.90 -1.73 -36.14
N VAL A 116 3.81 -1.54 -36.88
CA VAL A 116 2.42 -1.55 -36.34
C VAL A 116 1.92 -2.94 -35.96
N ARG A 117 2.72 -3.99 -36.17
CA ARG A 117 2.42 -5.31 -35.61
C ARG A 117 2.58 -5.37 -34.10
N CYS A 118 3.41 -4.48 -33.54
CA CYS A 118 3.70 -4.43 -32.11
C CYS A 118 3.34 -3.06 -31.52
N HIS A 119 3.52 -1.99 -32.27
CA HIS A 119 3.24 -0.63 -31.83
C HIS A 119 1.84 -0.20 -32.27
N HIS A 120 0.92 -0.05 -31.31
CA HIS A 120 -0.46 0.33 -31.56
C HIS A 120 -0.57 1.84 -31.77
N VAL A 121 -0.34 2.31 -33.00
CA VAL A 121 -0.45 3.73 -33.37
C VAL A 121 -1.91 4.09 -33.69
N GLY A 122 -2.49 4.99 -32.91
CA GLY A 122 -3.85 5.49 -33.11
C GLY A 122 -4.27 6.57 -32.11
N PRO A 123 -5.51 7.10 -32.22
CA PRO A 123 -6.03 8.14 -31.31
C PRO A 123 -5.95 7.77 -29.82
N GLU A 124 -6.11 6.48 -29.51
CA GLU A 124 -5.98 5.95 -28.15
C GLU A 124 -4.55 6.09 -27.62
N SER A 125 -3.54 5.76 -28.44
CA SER A 125 -2.12 5.92 -28.10
C SER A 125 -1.69 7.38 -27.94
N GLU A 126 -2.37 8.31 -28.61
CA GLU A 126 -2.15 9.75 -28.43
C GLU A 126 -2.70 10.20 -27.07
N SER A 127 -3.77 9.57 -26.58
CA SER A 127 -4.37 9.85 -25.27
C SER A 127 -3.70 9.11 -24.12
N ASN A 128 -3.11 7.95 -24.40
CA ASN A 128 -2.39 7.12 -23.44
C ASN A 128 -1.15 6.50 -24.10
N PRO A 129 0.03 7.14 -23.97
CA PRO A 129 1.28 6.64 -24.58
C PRO A 129 1.67 5.23 -24.16
N ALA A 130 1.15 4.70 -23.03
CA ALA A 130 1.40 3.32 -22.63
C ALA A 130 0.85 2.30 -23.64
N ILE A 131 -0.20 2.66 -24.40
CA ILE A 131 -0.79 1.82 -25.45
C ILE A 131 0.14 1.71 -26.66
N LEU A 132 0.98 2.72 -26.90
CA LEU A 132 1.92 2.72 -28.04
C LEU A 132 2.98 1.61 -27.92
N LEU A 133 3.30 1.21 -26.69
CA LEU A 133 4.31 0.19 -26.42
C LEU A 133 3.69 -1.21 -26.47
N PRO A 134 4.42 -2.22 -27.00
CA PRO A 134 3.86 -3.55 -27.19
C PRO A 134 3.56 -4.24 -25.87
N ALA A 135 2.36 -4.78 -25.72
CA ALA A 135 2.03 -5.68 -24.63
C ALA A 135 2.70 -7.05 -24.85
N MET A 136 2.81 -7.86 -23.80
CA MET A 136 3.31 -9.24 -23.91
C MET A 136 2.53 -10.04 -24.97
N ALA A 137 1.21 -9.81 -25.08
CA ALA A 137 0.36 -10.46 -26.07
C ALA A 137 0.85 -10.24 -27.52
N ASP A 138 1.40 -9.07 -27.83
CA ASP A 138 1.93 -8.76 -29.17
C ASP A 138 3.18 -9.59 -29.50
N CYS A 139 3.98 -9.95 -28.47
CA CYS A 139 5.12 -10.85 -28.64
C CYS A 139 4.66 -12.30 -28.87
N LEU A 140 3.60 -12.72 -28.18
CA LEU A 140 3.10 -14.09 -28.21
C LEU A 140 2.33 -14.37 -29.51
N GLN A 141 1.50 -13.43 -29.96
CA GLN A 141 0.59 -13.61 -31.08
C GLN A 141 1.36 -13.91 -32.38
N GLY A 142 1.35 -15.18 -32.78
CA GLY A 142 1.95 -15.65 -34.04
C GLY A 142 3.47 -15.84 -34.02
N CYS A 143 4.17 -15.53 -32.92
CA CYS A 143 5.63 -15.61 -32.84
C CYS A 143 6.11 -16.42 -31.62
N HIS A 144 6.06 -15.85 -30.41
CA HIS A 144 6.72 -16.44 -29.22
C HIS A 144 5.80 -17.27 -28.32
N GLN A 145 4.58 -17.61 -28.76
CA GLN A 145 3.67 -18.48 -28.00
C GLN A 145 4.33 -19.80 -27.59
N ALA A 146 5.09 -20.42 -28.49
CA ALA A 146 5.72 -21.71 -28.22
C ALA A 146 6.87 -21.63 -27.19
N ASP A 147 7.50 -20.46 -27.03
CA ASP A 147 8.48 -20.23 -25.95
C ASP A 147 7.76 -20.06 -24.61
N TYR A 148 6.63 -19.35 -24.62
CA TYR A 148 5.77 -19.15 -23.44
C TYR A 148 5.18 -20.46 -22.93
N ASP A 149 4.61 -21.29 -23.81
CA ASP A 149 4.00 -22.58 -23.46
C ASP A 149 5.02 -23.56 -22.85
N ARG A 150 6.30 -23.41 -23.20
CA ARG A 150 7.42 -24.19 -22.66
C ARG A 150 8.08 -23.53 -21.44
N LEU A 151 7.54 -22.42 -20.95
CA LEU A 151 8.04 -21.67 -19.81
C LEU A 151 9.49 -21.19 -19.99
N ARG A 152 9.89 -20.85 -21.22
CA ARG A 152 11.22 -20.30 -21.54
C ARG A 152 11.26 -18.79 -21.28
N CYS A 153 10.81 -18.38 -20.09
CA CYS A 153 10.60 -16.97 -19.74
C CYS A 153 11.88 -16.12 -19.85
N THR A 154 13.03 -16.72 -19.55
CA THR A 154 14.34 -16.04 -19.61
C THR A 154 14.84 -15.75 -21.03
N ALA A 155 14.14 -16.25 -22.07
CA ALA A 155 14.39 -15.84 -23.44
C ALA A 155 13.96 -14.39 -23.70
N CYS A 156 12.97 -13.90 -22.94
CA CYS A 156 12.41 -12.56 -23.08
C CYS A 156 12.58 -11.70 -21.83
N HIS A 157 12.80 -12.30 -20.66
CA HIS A 157 12.91 -11.59 -19.39
C HIS A 157 14.27 -11.75 -18.74
N THR A 158 14.74 -10.69 -18.09
CA THR A 158 15.96 -10.77 -17.28
C THR A 158 15.72 -11.64 -16.04
N PRO A 159 16.61 -12.60 -15.72
CA PRO A 159 16.42 -13.47 -14.55
C PRO A 159 16.23 -12.71 -13.24
N ALA A 160 16.94 -11.59 -13.07
CA ALA A 160 16.89 -10.77 -11.86
C ALA A 160 15.50 -10.21 -11.54
N LYS A 161 14.72 -9.91 -12.58
CA LYS A 161 13.40 -9.29 -12.44
C LYS A 161 12.26 -10.29 -12.60
N LEU A 162 12.46 -11.39 -13.32
CA LEU A 162 11.44 -12.42 -13.58
C LEU A 162 10.73 -12.89 -12.29
N ALA A 163 11.46 -13.16 -11.22
CA ALA A 163 10.89 -13.60 -9.93
C ALA A 163 10.01 -12.54 -9.23
N GLN A 164 10.12 -11.27 -9.64
CA GLN A 164 9.36 -10.15 -9.09
C GLN A 164 8.13 -9.81 -9.95
N LEU A 165 8.06 -10.35 -11.17
CA LEU A 165 6.95 -10.10 -12.08
C LEU A 165 5.70 -10.84 -11.61
N ARG A 166 4.56 -10.16 -11.71
CA ARG A 166 3.25 -10.76 -11.47
C ARG A 166 2.62 -11.02 -12.83
N PRO A 167 2.43 -12.28 -13.27
CA PRO A 167 1.80 -12.57 -14.54
C PRO A 167 0.30 -12.25 -14.48
N VAL A 168 -0.07 -11.01 -14.75
CA VAL A 168 -1.45 -10.50 -14.60
C VAL A 168 -2.43 -11.16 -15.59
N THR A 169 -1.92 -11.66 -16.72
CA THR A 169 -2.73 -12.24 -17.80
C THR A 169 -3.18 -13.67 -17.49
N ASP A 170 -2.28 -14.54 -17.02
CA ASP A 170 -2.54 -15.98 -16.91
C ASP A 170 -2.82 -16.45 -15.50
N VAL A 171 -2.28 -15.72 -14.51
CA VAL A 171 -2.49 -15.98 -13.09
C VAL A 171 -2.67 -14.62 -12.40
N PRO A 172 -3.86 -14.03 -12.45
CA PRO A 172 -4.11 -12.74 -11.82
C PRO A 172 -3.99 -12.90 -10.29
N HIS A 173 -2.85 -12.48 -9.75
CA HIS A 173 -2.53 -12.44 -8.32
C HIS A 173 -3.31 -11.31 -7.62
N GLY A 174 -4.64 -11.36 -7.69
CA GLY A 174 -5.55 -10.42 -7.05
C GLY A 174 -5.68 -10.67 -5.55
N LYS A 175 -6.36 -9.77 -4.84
CA LYS A 175 -6.50 -9.76 -3.37
C LYS A 175 -7.07 -11.04 -2.74
N ASN A 176 -7.74 -11.89 -3.52
CA ASN A 176 -8.32 -13.16 -3.05
C ASN A 176 -7.62 -14.38 -3.65
N TYR A 177 -6.47 -14.20 -4.31
CA TYR A 177 -5.81 -15.28 -5.01
C TYR A 177 -5.42 -16.42 -4.07
N VAL A 178 -4.91 -16.14 -2.87
CA VAL A 178 -4.60 -17.19 -1.88
C VAL A 178 -5.81 -18.09 -1.55
N ARG A 179 -7.04 -17.56 -1.57
CA ARG A 179 -8.23 -18.39 -1.33
C ARG A 179 -8.63 -19.23 -2.55
N GLY A 180 -8.38 -18.72 -3.76
CA GLY A 180 -8.79 -19.34 -5.03
C GLY A 180 -7.70 -20.13 -5.76
N HIS A 181 -6.45 -20.08 -5.30
CA HIS A 181 -5.30 -20.57 -6.08
C HIS A 181 -5.28 -22.09 -6.28
N SER A 182 -6.08 -22.88 -5.56
CA SER A 182 -6.09 -24.35 -5.67
C SER A 182 -6.38 -24.84 -7.09
N ALA A 183 -7.31 -24.18 -7.79
CA ALA A 183 -7.66 -24.52 -9.16
C ALA A 183 -6.52 -24.24 -10.15
N ASP A 184 -5.76 -23.17 -9.93
CA ASP A 184 -4.57 -22.85 -10.74
C ASP A 184 -3.38 -23.73 -10.35
N ALA A 185 -3.12 -23.95 -9.06
CA ALA A 185 -2.04 -24.82 -8.58
C ALA A 185 -2.19 -26.25 -9.10
N THR A 186 -3.41 -26.77 -9.20
CA THR A 186 -3.69 -28.10 -9.74
C THR A 186 -3.47 -28.17 -11.25
N ARG A 187 -3.89 -27.14 -12.01
CA ARG A 187 -3.89 -27.17 -13.48
C ARG A 187 -2.62 -26.60 -14.11
N LYS A 188 -1.89 -25.74 -13.39
CA LYS A 188 -0.78 -24.93 -13.87
C LYS A 188 0.45 -25.09 -12.96
N GLN A 189 0.64 -26.23 -12.31
CA GLN A 189 1.75 -26.47 -11.37
C GLN A 189 3.12 -26.09 -11.95
N ARG A 190 3.40 -26.46 -13.21
CA ARG A 190 4.66 -26.11 -13.88
C ARG A 190 4.86 -24.60 -14.04
N LEU A 191 3.79 -23.85 -14.33
CA LEU A 191 3.85 -22.39 -14.45
C LEU A 191 4.18 -21.75 -13.11
N CYS A 192 3.61 -22.24 -12.00
CA CYS A 192 3.95 -21.78 -10.66
C CYS A 192 5.44 -22.01 -10.36
N GLN A 193 5.96 -23.18 -10.70
CA GLN A 193 7.37 -23.56 -10.50
C GLN A 193 8.36 -22.76 -11.37
N ALA A 194 7.88 -22.06 -12.40
CA ALA A 194 8.73 -21.16 -13.20
C ALA A 194 9.14 -19.90 -12.42
N CYS A 195 8.36 -19.51 -11.39
CA CYS A 195 8.64 -18.31 -10.58
C CYS A 195 8.79 -18.61 -9.08
N HIS A 196 8.14 -19.65 -8.57
CA HIS A 196 8.11 -20.02 -7.15
C HIS A 196 8.87 -21.31 -6.90
N SER A 197 9.67 -21.34 -5.83
CA SER A 197 10.31 -22.54 -5.33
C SER A 197 9.31 -23.42 -4.55
N GLU A 198 9.66 -24.68 -4.31
CA GLU A 198 8.85 -25.59 -3.49
C GLU A 198 8.60 -25.04 -2.07
N SER A 199 9.58 -24.32 -1.50
CA SER A 199 9.44 -23.68 -0.20
C SER A 199 8.31 -22.65 -0.14
N PHE A 200 7.97 -21.99 -1.26
CA PHE A 200 6.84 -21.08 -1.34
C PHE A 200 5.51 -21.81 -1.10
N CYS A 201 5.36 -23.03 -1.63
CA CYS A 201 4.19 -23.86 -1.37
C CYS A 201 4.16 -24.28 0.10
N SER A 202 5.29 -24.75 0.62
CA SER A 202 5.43 -25.22 2.00
C SER A 202 5.18 -24.13 3.04
N ASP A 203 5.53 -22.86 2.76
CA ASP A 203 5.23 -21.72 3.64
C ASP A 203 3.76 -21.68 4.09
N CYS A 204 2.84 -22.19 3.24
CA CYS A 204 1.41 -22.24 3.49
C CYS A 204 0.87 -23.68 3.68
N HIS A 205 1.32 -24.62 2.85
CA HIS A 205 0.81 -26.01 2.82
C HIS A 205 1.57 -26.96 3.73
N ASP A 206 2.62 -26.51 4.45
CA ASP A 206 3.26 -27.33 5.46
C ASP A 206 2.27 -27.62 6.60
N THR A 207 1.90 -28.89 6.71
CA THR A 207 0.99 -29.42 7.74
C THR A 207 1.73 -29.94 8.97
N SER A 208 3.07 -30.04 8.92
CA SER A 208 3.89 -30.55 10.02
C SER A 208 3.80 -29.68 11.28
N ILE A 209 3.56 -28.39 11.10
CA ILE A 209 3.49 -27.40 12.18
C ILE A 209 2.09 -27.37 12.83
N GLY A 210 1.07 -28.02 12.24
CA GLY A 210 -0.30 -28.09 12.81
C GLY A 210 -1.02 -26.74 12.95
N LEU A 211 -0.42 -25.65 12.46
CA LEU A 211 -0.96 -24.29 12.48
C LEU A 211 -1.34 -23.89 11.07
N ARG A 212 -2.50 -23.26 10.89
CA ARG A 212 -2.91 -22.64 9.61
C ARG A 212 -2.02 -21.42 9.30
N VAL A 213 -1.99 -20.98 8.04
CA VAL A 213 -1.15 -19.85 7.58
C VAL A 213 -1.45 -18.59 8.39
N GLU A 214 -2.72 -18.33 8.67
CA GLU A 214 -3.20 -17.20 9.46
C GLU A 214 -2.68 -17.22 10.91
N GLN A 215 -2.27 -18.40 11.40
CA GLN A 215 -1.69 -18.58 12.73
C GLN A 215 -0.16 -18.47 12.71
N ARG A 216 0.47 -18.70 11.55
CA ARG A 216 1.92 -18.58 11.35
C ARG A 216 2.34 -17.16 10.95
N ARG A 217 1.45 -16.40 10.29
CA ARG A 217 1.70 -15.05 9.75
C ARG A 217 0.74 -14.01 10.31
N LEU A 218 0.76 -13.83 11.63
CA LEU A 218 -0.16 -12.93 12.35
C LEU A 218 0.02 -11.45 11.97
N ASP A 219 1.25 -11.02 11.65
CA ASP A 219 1.57 -9.62 11.36
C ASP A 219 1.70 -9.30 9.87
N ASP A 220 1.42 -10.27 9.00
CA ASP A 220 1.48 -10.02 7.57
C ASP A 220 0.40 -9.00 7.17
N ILE A 221 0.85 -7.89 6.56
CA ILE A 221 -0.01 -6.78 6.15
C ILE A 221 -0.85 -7.17 4.91
N LYS A 222 -0.53 -8.30 4.28
CA LYS A 222 -1.31 -8.85 3.16
C LYS A 222 -2.66 -9.34 3.69
N GLY A 223 -3.70 -8.54 3.45
CA GLY A 223 -5.08 -8.76 3.90
C GLY A 223 -5.82 -9.95 3.27
N GLU A 224 -5.10 -11.04 2.97
CA GLU A 224 -5.63 -12.27 2.38
C GLU A 224 -5.97 -13.32 3.45
N TYR A 225 -5.56 -13.08 4.70
CA TYR A 225 -5.73 -13.96 5.84
C TYR A 225 -6.97 -13.61 6.67
N GLY A 226 -7.47 -14.58 7.45
CA GLY A 226 -8.66 -14.42 8.30
C GLY A 226 -8.54 -13.35 9.40
N HIS A 227 -7.33 -12.87 9.66
CA HIS A 227 -7.05 -11.71 10.52
C HIS A 227 -6.75 -10.48 9.66
N ARG A 228 -7.11 -9.29 10.17
CA ARG A 228 -6.66 -8.04 9.54
C ARG A 228 -5.14 -7.92 9.70
N ALA A 229 -4.51 -7.21 8.76
CA ALA A 229 -3.10 -6.83 8.82
C ALA A 229 -2.68 -6.36 10.21
N ASP A 230 -1.45 -6.68 10.65
CA ASP A 230 -0.91 -6.20 11.94
C ASP A 230 -1.83 -6.57 13.12
N PHE A 231 -2.15 -7.87 13.21
CA PHE A 231 -3.01 -8.42 14.24
C PHE A 231 -2.40 -8.22 15.64
N VAL A 232 -1.10 -8.43 15.83
CA VAL A 232 -0.48 -8.38 17.17
C VAL A 232 -0.68 -7.01 17.83
N SER A 233 -0.63 -5.90 17.09
CA SER A 233 -0.84 -4.56 17.65
C SER A 233 -2.29 -4.29 18.08
N ARG A 234 -3.28 -4.91 17.41
CA ARG A 234 -4.71 -4.60 17.59
C ARG A 234 -5.52 -5.69 18.26
N HIS A 235 -4.99 -6.92 18.34
CA HIS A 235 -5.76 -8.09 18.77
C HIS A 235 -6.30 -7.95 20.19
N ALA A 236 -5.64 -7.18 21.06
CA ALA A 236 -6.16 -6.89 22.39
C ALA A 236 -7.51 -6.16 22.32
N ILE A 237 -7.72 -5.24 21.38
CA ILE A 237 -8.98 -4.53 21.19
C ILE A 237 -10.03 -5.47 20.57
N GLU A 238 -9.64 -6.28 19.58
CA GLU A 238 -10.53 -7.22 18.90
C GLU A 238 -11.00 -8.37 19.81
N ALA A 239 -10.08 -8.97 20.58
CA ALA A 239 -10.38 -10.02 21.55
C ALA A 239 -11.27 -9.51 22.68
N ARG A 240 -11.16 -8.23 23.06
CA ARG A 240 -12.03 -7.61 24.08
C ARG A 240 -13.42 -7.26 23.55
N SER A 241 -13.49 -6.69 22.35
CA SER A 241 -14.76 -6.25 21.77
C SER A 241 -15.60 -7.39 21.23
N ARG A 242 -14.96 -8.46 20.71
CA ARG A 242 -15.65 -9.58 20.04
C ARG A 242 -14.96 -10.94 20.31
N PRO A 243 -14.80 -11.38 21.57
CA PRO A 243 -14.08 -12.62 21.90
C PRO A 243 -14.69 -13.87 21.24
N ALA A 244 -16.02 -13.89 21.10
CA ALA A 244 -16.76 -14.95 20.41
C ALA A 244 -16.35 -15.10 18.93
N ALA A 245 -15.74 -14.09 18.31
CA ALA A 245 -15.30 -14.18 16.93
C ALA A 245 -14.07 -15.07 16.73
N CYS A 246 -13.18 -15.08 17.72
CA CYS A 246 -11.93 -15.83 17.69
C CYS A 246 -12.18 -17.32 17.96
N VAL A 247 -13.03 -17.63 18.96
CA VAL A 247 -13.28 -19.00 19.41
C VAL A 247 -14.10 -19.86 18.45
N ARG A 248 -14.63 -19.26 17.38
CA ARG A 248 -15.22 -19.98 16.25
C ARG A 248 -14.20 -20.81 15.48
N CYS A 249 -12.93 -20.38 15.50
CA CYS A 249 -11.84 -21.02 14.78
C CYS A 249 -10.67 -21.42 15.69
N HIS A 250 -10.45 -20.71 16.79
CA HIS A 250 -9.32 -20.90 17.71
C HIS A 250 -9.77 -21.49 19.04
N GLN A 251 -9.00 -22.43 19.59
CA GLN A 251 -9.21 -22.90 20.95
C GLN A 251 -8.62 -21.91 21.96
N PRO A 252 -9.20 -21.75 23.17
CA PRO A 252 -8.64 -20.87 24.21
C PRO A 252 -7.16 -21.12 24.52
N SER A 253 -6.74 -22.38 24.44
CA SER A 253 -5.34 -22.81 24.60
C SER A 253 -4.37 -22.16 23.60
N SER A 254 -4.86 -21.72 22.43
CA SER A 254 -4.05 -21.01 21.44
C SER A 254 -3.68 -19.60 21.92
N CYS A 255 -4.61 -18.92 22.62
CA CYS A 255 -4.36 -17.62 23.24
C CYS A 255 -3.33 -17.76 24.35
N ASP A 256 -3.54 -18.74 25.24
CA ASP A 256 -2.67 -18.99 26.38
C ASP A 256 -1.25 -19.35 25.97
N SER A 257 -1.10 -20.27 25.00
CA SER A 257 0.21 -20.71 24.52
C SER A 257 1.00 -19.57 23.88
N CYS A 258 0.32 -18.70 23.11
CA CYS A 258 0.95 -17.52 22.51
C CYS A 258 1.37 -16.51 23.58
N HIS A 259 0.49 -16.22 24.54
CA HIS A 259 0.77 -15.27 25.61
C HIS A 259 1.88 -15.77 26.55
N VAL A 260 1.94 -17.07 26.82
CA VAL A 260 3.03 -17.70 27.60
C VAL A 260 4.35 -17.62 26.84
N ARG A 261 4.37 -18.01 25.55
CA ARG A 261 5.58 -17.96 24.71
C ARG A 261 6.15 -16.54 24.59
N ASN A 262 5.28 -15.52 24.59
CA ASN A 262 5.68 -14.13 24.47
C ASN A 262 5.81 -13.42 25.84
N HIS A 263 5.73 -14.16 26.96
CA HIS A 263 5.88 -13.62 28.32
C HIS A 263 4.89 -12.50 28.68
N VAL A 264 3.70 -12.52 28.09
CA VAL A 264 2.60 -11.56 28.34
C VAL A 264 1.39 -12.19 29.04
N SER A 265 1.44 -13.50 29.33
CA SER A 265 0.40 -14.18 30.10
C SER A 265 0.40 -13.74 31.55
N ALA A 266 -0.76 -13.32 32.08
CA ALA A 266 -0.93 -12.94 33.49
C ALA A 266 -0.61 -14.08 34.48
N ASN A 267 -0.57 -15.33 34.00
CA ASN A 267 -0.27 -16.53 34.79
C ASN A 267 1.20 -16.98 34.64
N GLY A 268 2.02 -16.26 33.87
CA GLY A 268 3.44 -16.57 33.66
C GLY A 268 4.29 -16.11 34.83
N LYS A 269 5.21 -16.97 35.29
CA LYS A 269 6.18 -16.64 36.37
C LYS A 269 7.13 -15.49 35.96
N ASP A 270 7.34 -15.34 34.66
CA ASP A 270 8.16 -14.29 34.02
C ASP A 270 7.32 -13.26 33.26
N ALA A 271 6.04 -13.12 33.60
CA ALA A 271 5.15 -12.16 32.94
C ALA A 271 5.73 -10.75 33.04
N SER A 272 6.20 -10.20 31.93
CA SER A 272 6.75 -8.85 31.91
C SER A 272 5.59 -7.87 31.84
N SER A 273 5.50 -7.03 32.87
CA SER A 273 4.69 -5.81 32.77
C SER A 273 5.17 -5.01 31.55
N PRO A 274 4.28 -4.51 30.69
CA PRO A 274 4.66 -3.62 29.59
C PRO A 274 5.19 -2.26 30.10
N HIS A 275 5.22 -2.04 31.42
CA HIS A 275 5.82 -0.88 32.10
C HIS A 275 7.07 -1.25 32.90
N ARG A 276 7.70 -2.40 32.61
CA ARG A 276 8.88 -2.94 33.32
C ARG A 276 10.10 -2.03 33.26
N ASP A 277 10.20 -1.21 32.22
CA ASP A 277 11.25 -0.22 31.98
C ASP A 277 11.15 1.02 32.88
N LYS A 278 10.12 1.11 33.73
CA LYS A 278 9.83 2.28 34.57
C LYS A 278 9.86 1.96 36.07
N PRO A 279 11.05 1.92 36.69
CA PRO A 279 11.19 1.77 38.14
C PRO A 279 10.36 2.84 38.88
N GLY A 280 9.48 2.40 39.77
CA GLY A 280 8.61 3.31 40.53
C GLY A 280 7.28 3.67 39.85
N TRP A 281 7.00 3.19 38.62
CA TRP A 281 5.75 3.42 37.89
C TRP A 281 4.49 3.26 38.76
N LEU A 282 4.37 2.13 39.47
CA LEU A 282 3.11 1.79 40.17
C LEU A 282 2.95 2.46 41.55
N ARG A 283 4.02 2.67 42.32
CA ARG A 283 3.90 3.03 43.76
C ARG A 283 4.75 4.20 44.22
N ASP A 284 5.71 4.66 43.43
CA ASP A 284 6.61 5.74 43.83
C ASP A 284 6.12 7.08 43.27
N SER A 285 5.44 7.87 44.10
CA SER A 285 4.98 9.20 43.69
C SER A 285 6.11 10.18 43.39
N GLY A 286 7.37 9.90 43.77
CA GLY A 286 8.55 10.71 43.43
C GLY A 286 9.14 10.44 42.04
N SER A 287 8.76 9.33 41.40
CA SER A 287 9.54 8.62 40.36
C SER A 287 9.89 9.28 39.01
N ALA A 288 9.67 10.53 38.62
CA ALA A 288 9.52 10.93 37.18
C ALA A 288 8.49 10.09 36.36
N ASP A 289 8.63 8.78 36.27
CA ASP A 289 7.78 7.81 35.58
C ASP A 289 6.52 7.37 36.34
N PHE A 290 6.23 7.89 37.54
CA PHE A 290 4.99 7.56 38.26
C PHE A 290 3.72 7.61 37.40
N HIS A 291 2.95 6.52 37.40
CA HIS A 291 1.70 6.38 36.63
C HIS A 291 0.67 7.46 36.97
N GLY A 292 0.64 7.96 38.20
CA GLY A 292 -0.26 9.06 38.59
C GLY A 292 0.08 10.40 37.95
N ARG A 293 1.32 10.61 37.46
CA ARG A 293 1.67 11.78 36.62
C ARG A 293 1.28 11.53 35.17
N ALA A 294 1.55 10.34 34.65
CA ALA A 294 1.19 9.96 33.28
C ALA A 294 -0.34 10.01 33.07
N ALA A 295 -1.11 9.43 34.00
CA ALA A 295 -2.57 9.44 33.99
C ALA A 295 -3.15 10.86 34.02
N ARG A 296 -2.53 11.80 34.76
CA ARG A 296 -2.96 13.22 34.77
C ARG A 296 -2.71 13.95 33.46
N ARG A 297 -1.73 13.52 32.67
CA ARG A 297 -1.46 14.10 31.35
C ARG A 297 -2.49 13.59 30.33
N GLN A 298 -2.71 12.28 30.29
CA GLN A 298 -3.58 11.68 29.27
C GLN A 298 -4.14 10.31 29.67
N ILE A 299 -5.19 10.30 30.51
CA ILE A 299 -5.79 9.06 31.01
C ILE A 299 -6.41 8.17 29.91
N ILE A 300 -6.80 8.75 28.77
CA ILE A 300 -7.43 8.03 27.65
C ILE A 300 -6.47 7.02 27.00
N GLU A 301 -5.17 7.31 26.96
CA GLU A 301 -4.17 6.38 26.40
C GLU A 301 -4.03 5.12 27.27
N CYS A 302 -4.15 5.28 28.59
CA CYS A 302 -4.16 4.15 29.50
C CYS A 302 -5.49 3.39 29.45
N ALA A 303 -6.62 4.13 29.41
CA ALA A 303 -7.97 3.56 29.30
C ALA A 303 -8.13 2.68 28.06
N ALA A 304 -7.47 3.02 26.95
CA ALA A 304 -7.47 2.20 25.73
C ALA A 304 -7.03 0.73 25.97
N CYS A 305 -6.20 0.48 26.99
CA CYS A 305 -5.75 -0.86 27.37
C CYS A 305 -6.23 -1.33 28.75
N HIS A 306 -6.63 -0.43 29.65
CA HIS A 306 -6.94 -0.75 31.04
C HIS A 306 -8.38 -0.45 31.46
N ASP A 307 -9.20 0.12 30.57
CA ASP A 307 -10.62 0.33 30.84
C ASP A 307 -11.39 -1.00 30.77
N GLN A 308 -12.12 -1.29 31.84
CA GLN A 308 -13.04 -2.42 31.97
C GLN A 308 -14.37 -1.93 32.57
N GLY A 309 -14.72 -0.66 32.33
CA GLY A 309 -15.87 0.00 32.93
C GLY A 309 -15.82 -0.07 34.47
N PRO A 310 -16.88 -0.52 35.15
CA PRO A 310 -16.91 -0.64 36.61
C PRO A 310 -15.81 -1.52 37.22
N ALA A 311 -15.25 -2.44 36.44
CA ALA A 311 -14.20 -3.37 36.87
C ALA A 311 -12.78 -2.92 36.48
N THR A 312 -12.61 -1.68 36.00
CA THR A 312 -11.28 -1.18 35.61
C THR A 312 -10.27 -1.28 36.77
N ASN A 313 -9.02 -1.60 36.44
CA ASN A 313 -7.94 -1.68 37.42
C ASN A 313 -7.72 -0.34 38.15
N CYS A 314 -8.07 0.78 37.53
CA CYS A 314 -8.07 2.11 38.14
C CYS A 314 -8.96 2.14 39.38
N ILE A 315 -10.18 1.60 39.31
CA ILE A 315 -11.14 1.58 40.41
C ILE A 315 -10.69 0.62 41.51
N GLY A 316 -10.08 -0.51 41.13
CA GLY A 316 -9.52 -1.46 42.11
C GLY A 316 -8.55 -0.81 43.10
N CYS A 317 -7.77 0.17 42.64
CA CYS A 317 -6.79 0.89 43.47
C CYS A 317 -7.28 2.27 43.93
N HIS A 318 -8.04 3.02 43.14
CA HIS A 318 -8.39 4.43 43.38
C HIS A 318 -9.84 4.68 43.80
N LYS A 319 -10.65 3.64 43.98
CA LYS A 319 -11.96 3.83 44.63
C LYS A 319 -11.80 4.43 46.03
N SER A 320 -12.85 5.07 46.52
CA SER A 320 -12.89 5.66 47.86
C SER A 320 -12.45 4.63 48.91
N GLY A 321 -11.45 5.00 49.73
CA GLY A 321 -10.88 4.12 50.75
C GLY A 321 -9.88 3.06 50.27
N ALA A 322 -9.59 2.96 48.96
CA ALA A 322 -8.57 2.05 48.45
C ALA A 322 -7.16 2.63 48.48
N ILE A 323 -6.17 1.75 48.28
CA ILE A 323 -4.74 2.01 48.51
C ILE A 323 -4.12 3.12 47.63
N GLY A 324 -4.69 3.36 46.45
CA GLY A 324 -4.25 4.38 45.50
C GLY A 324 -4.74 5.79 45.83
N GLY A 325 -5.66 5.93 46.78
CA GLY A 325 -6.18 7.23 47.22
C GLY A 325 -7.02 7.96 46.15
N ASN A 326 -7.46 9.16 46.51
CA ASN A 326 -8.35 9.98 45.69
C ASN A 326 -7.67 10.37 44.34
N PRO A 327 -8.24 9.97 43.19
CA PRO A 327 -7.67 10.31 41.90
C PRO A 327 -7.92 11.77 41.49
N HIS A 328 -8.85 12.47 42.15
CA HIS A 328 -9.14 13.86 41.84
C HIS A 328 -7.99 14.80 42.22
N PRO A 329 -7.74 15.87 41.45
CA PRO A 329 -6.78 16.91 41.82
C PRO A 329 -7.13 17.59 43.15
N ALA A 330 -6.13 18.16 43.80
CA ALA A 330 -6.36 18.97 45.00
C ALA A 330 -7.33 20.13 44.70
N GLY A 331 -8.34 20.32 45.58
CA GLY A 331 -9.37 21.36 45.41
C GLY A 331 -10.47 21.04 44.39
N TRP A 332 -10.42 19.87 43.74
CA TRP A 332 -11.46 19.46 42.81
C TRP A 332 -12.79 19.20 43.52
N HIS A 333 -13.88 19.65 42.92
CA HIS A 333 -15.26 19.44 43.36
C HIS A 333 -16.16 19.15 42.16
N SER A 334 -17.21 18.38 42.37
CA SER A 334 -18.21 18.02 41.36
C SER A 334 -19.54 18.67 41.66
N ASN A 335 -20.27 19.07 40.62
CA ASN A 335 -21.68 19.44 40.73
C ASN A 335 -22.61 18.20 40.71
N LEU A 336 -22.05 17.01 40.44
CA LEU A 336 -22.75 15.74 40.45
C LEU A 336 -22.60 15.08 41.82
N SER A 337 -23.70 14.53 42.35
CA SER A 337 -23.66 13.84 43.63
C SER A 337 -23.30 12.35 43.46
N PRO A 338 -22.37 11.81 44.27
CA PRO A 338 -21.98 10.41 44.16
C PRO A 338 -23.07 9.39 44.50
N SER A 339 -24.11 9.80 45.25
CA SER A 339 -25.18 8.89 45.69
C SER A 339 -26.23 8.61 44.61
N ASN A 340 -26.34 9.46 43.60
CA ASN A 340 -27.41 9.47 42.59
C ASN A 340 -26.89 9.56 41.15
N THR A 341 -25.57 9.52 40.96
CA THR A 341 -24.95 9.46 39.63
C THR A 341 -24.29 8.09 39.44
N GLU A 342 -24.82 7.27 38.53
CA GLU A 342 -24.41 5.88 38.32
C GLU A 342 -22.89 5.73 38.11
N MET A 343 -22.28 6.59 37.27
CA MET A 343 -20.83 6.57 37.04
C MET A 343 -20.00 6.89 38.28
N CYS A 344 -20.51 7.74 39.18
CA CYS A 344 -19.81 8.08 40.42
C CYS A 344 -19.87 6.95 41.45
N GLN A 345 -20.93 6.14 41.42
CA GLN A 345 -21.12 5.03 42.36
C GLN A 345 -20.07 3.93 42.19
N TYR A 346 -19.49 3.77 40.99
CA TYR A 346 -18.41 2.81 40.76
C TYR A 346 -17.13 3.12 41.56
N CYS A 347 -16.88 4.39 41.87
CA CYS A 347 -15.72 4.82 42.65
C CYS A 347 -16.05 5.21 44.09
N HIS A 348 -17.30 5.61 44.36
CA HIS A 348 -17.75 6.17 45.63
C HIS A 348 -18.84 5.30 46.27
N THR A 349 -18.50 4.03 46.51
CA THR A 349 -19.32 3.15 47.34
C THR A 349 -19.36 3.68 48.78
N ARG A 350 -20.55 3.66 49.40
CA ARG A 350 -20.72 3.93 50.84
C ARG A 350 -20.05 2.87 51.68
#